data_AF-A0A9D8YXZ4-F1
#
_entry.id   AF-A0A9D8YXZ4-F1
#
_cell.length_a   1.000
_cell.length_b   1.000
_cell.length_c   1.000
_cell.angle_alpha   90.00
_cell.angle_beta   90.00
_cell.angle_gamma   90.00
#
_symmetry.space_group_name_H-M   'P 1'
#
loop_
_entity.id
_entity.type
_entity.pdbx_description
1 polymer ?
#
loop_
_entity_poly.entity_id
_entity_poly.type
_entity_poly.pdbx_seq_one_letter_code
_entity_poly.pdbx_strand_id
1 'polypeptide(L)'
;MPPTALPSLALSVRQPWAWAIMHGGKDIENRTAGSIRAGRMDCRRICIHAASGMRQSEYRWAVHKLAEVGVTAPAPDALVRGAIIGTVDVVDIVTESDSPWFGGPCGLVLENPEAIEPVPAKGTLGYFAWERAGEIARAQPWMTGWGRAGDDGGTLSLFDDLPPGFKTVPAKPFKR
;
A
#
# COMPACT_ATOMS: atom_id res chain seq x y z
N MET A 1 0.04 26.81 -11.09
CA MET A 1 -1.35 26.41 -11.39
C MET A 1 -2.05 26.13 -10.06
N PRO A 2 -3.33 26.47 -9.89
CA PRO A 2 -4.05 26.00 -8.69
C PRO A 2 -4.02 24.47 -8.67
N PRO A 3 -3.96 23.83 -7.49
CA PRO A 3 -4.11 22.38 -7.43
C PRO A 3 -5.46 22.03 -8.07
N THR A 4 -5.43 21.18 -9.11
CA THR A 4 -6.63 20.59 -9.68
C THR A 4 -7.41 19.97 -8.52
N ALA A 5 -8.71 20.25 -8.43
CA ALA A 5 -9.55 19.66 -7.40
C ALA A 5 -9.34 18.13 -7.39
N LEU A 6 -9.16 17.56 -6.19
CA LEU A 6 -8.93 16.12 -6.05
C LEU A 6 -10.07 15.34 -6.73
N PRO A 7 -9.77 14.20 -7.40
CA PRO A 7 -10.79 13.33 -7.95
C PRO A 7 -11.81 12.92 -6.89
N SER A 8 -13.10 12.87 -7.25
CA SER A 8 -14.17 12.49 -6.32
C SER A 8 -14.17 11.02 -5.94
N LEU A 9 -13.51 10.16 -6.73
CA LEU A 9 -13.40 8.73 -6.48
C LEU A 9 -12.03 8.37 -5.90
N ALA A 10 -12.03 7.40 -4.99
CA ALA A 10 -10.83 6.83 -4.41
C ALA A 10 -10.81 5.30 -4.51
N LEU A 11 -9.60 4.73 -4.46
CA LEU A 11 -9.37 3.31 -4.25
C LEU A 11 -8.61 3.09 -2.94
N SER A 12 -9.10 2.19 -2.10
CA SER A 12 -8.43 1.85 -0.84
C SER A 12 -7.40 0.75 -1.03
N VAL A 13 -6.15 1.05 -0.66
CA VAL A 13 -4.98 0.16 -0.74
C VAL A 13 -4.38 0.00 0.66
N ARG A 14 -3.99 -1.22 1.03
CA ARG A 14 -3.38 -1.48 2.35
C ARG A 14 -1.92 -1.02 2.37
N GLN A 15 -1.46 -0.54 3.51
CA GLN A 15 -0.03 -0.28 3.72
C GLN A 15 0.77 -1.59 3.81
N PRO A 16 2.04 -1.60 3.37
CA PRO A 16 2.82 -0.49 2.80
C PRO A 16 2.62 -0.27 1.28
N TRP A 17 1.71 -1.02 0.64
CA TRP A 17 1.51 -0.92 -0.81
C TRP A 17 1.01 0.45 -1.26
N ALA A 18 0.16 1.11 -0.46
CA ALA A 18 -0.28 2.48 -0.76
C ALA A 18 0.90 3.46 -0.79
N TRP A 19 1.83 3.37 0.17
CA TRP A 19 3.07 4.13 0.15
C TRP A 19 3.94 3.76 -1.07
N ALA A 20 4.03 2.48 -1.42
CA ALA A 20 4.82 2.04 -2.57
C ALA A 20 4.29 2.59 -3.91
N ILE A 21 2.98 2.81 -4.05
CA ILE A 21 2.40 3.47 -5.24
C ILE A 21 2.86 4.93 -5.31
N MET A 22 2.87 5.63 -4.17
CA MET A 22 3.24 7.05 -4.12
C MET A 22 4.75 7.30 -4.21
N HIS A 23 5.57 6.41 -3.64
CA HIS A 23 6.99 6.68 -3.41
C HIS A 23 7.92 5.53 -3.81
N GLY A 24 7.40 4.31 -3.91
CA GLY A 24 8.18 3.10 -4.19
C GLY A 24 8.17 2.69 -5.66
N GLY A 25 7.61 3.50 -6.56
CA GLY A 25 7.54 3.19 -7.99
C GLY A 25 6.62 2.01 -8.34
N LYS A 26 5.65 1.67 -7.46
CA LYS A 26 4.68 0.61 -7.74
C LYS A 26 3.65 1.09 -8.77
N ASP A 27 3.76 0.56 -9.97
CA ASP A 27 2.93 0.91 -11.14
C ASP A 27 1.70 0.01 -11.34
N ILE A 28 1.52 -1.04 -10.53
CA ILE A 28 0.38 -1.96 -10.66
C ILE A 28 -0.32 -2.20 -9.33
N GLU A 29 -1.63 -2.00 -9.30
CA GLU A 29 -2.49 -2.45 -8.20
C GLU A 29 -3.20 -3.77 -8.56
N ASN A 30 -2.89 -4.84 -7.83
CA ASN A 30 -3.36 -6.19 -8.17
C ASN A 30 -4.77 -6.46 -7.64
N ARG A 31 -5.67 -6.92 -8.51
CA ARG A 31 -7.08 -7.21 -8.19
C ARG A 31 -7.55 -8.48 -8.89
N THR A 32 -8.72 -8.99 -8.50
CA THR A 32 -9.40 -10.04 -9.27
C THR A 32 -10.37 -9.41 -10.25
N ALA A 33 -10.63 -10.06 -11.40
CA ALA A 33 -11.66 -9.61 -12.35
C ALA A 33 -13.02 -9.39 -11.68
N GLY A 34 -13.40 -10.26 -10.74
CA GLY A 34 -14.61 -10.10 -9.94
C GLY A 34 -14.61 -8.83 -9.09
N SER A 35 -13.48 -8.50 -8.43
CA SER A 35 -13.37 -7.28 -7.63
C SER A 35 -13.34 -6.00 -8.47
N ILE A 36 -12.74 -6.04 -9.67
CA ILE A 36 -12.74 -4.92 -10.62
C ILE A 36 -14.18 -4.62 -11.04
N ARG A 37 -14.91 -5.65 -11.48
CA ARG A 37 -16.31 -5.52 -11.89
C ARG A 37 -17.21 -5.06 -10.75
N ALA A 38 -17.16 -5.71 -9.59
CA ALA A 38 -17.98 -5.36 -8.44
C ALA A 38 -17.65 -3.98 -7.87
N GLY A 39 -16.37 -3.59 -7.93
CA GLY A 39 -15.88 -2.30 -7.48
C GLY A 39 -16.03 -1.18 -8.50
N ARG A 40 -16.59 -1.44 -9.70
CA ARG A 40 -16.73 -0.47 -10.79
C ARG A 40 -15.42 0.26 -11.11
N MET A 41 -14.32 -0.50 -11.15
CA MET A 41 -12.99 0.04 -11.44
C MET A 41 -12.80 0.13 -12.95
N ASP A 42 -12.46 1.30 -13.44
CA ASP A 42 -12.12 1.61 -14.83
C ASP A 42 -10.96 2.64 -14.90
N CYS A 43 -10.53 2.96 -16.11
CA CYS A 43 -9.41 3.87 -16.36
C CYS A 43 -9.84 5.34 -16.15
N ARG A 44 -9.24 6.00 -15.17
CA ARG A 44 -9.46 7.41 -14.80
C ARG A 44 -8.42 7.86 -13.76
N ARG A 45 -8.33 9.16 -13.54
CA ARG A 45 -7.66 9.72 -12.35
C ARG A 45 -8.48 9.42 -11.09
N ILE A 46 -7.84 8.86 -10.06
CA ILE A 46 -8.44 8.56 -8.76
C ILE A 46 -7.55 9.04 -7.61
N CYS A 47 -8.15 9.15 -6.42
CA CYS A 47 -7.41 9.26 -5.18
C CYS A 47 -6.96 7.87 -4.68
N ILE A 48 -5.79 7.80 -4.05
CA ILE A 48 -5.34 6.62 -3.30
C ILE A 48 -5.62 6.84 -1.82
N HIS A 49 -6.43 5.96 -1.25
CA HIS A 49 -6.71 5.89 0.17
C HIS A 49 -5.82 4.83 0.83
N ALA A 50 -5.02 5.22 1.83
CA ALA A 50 -4.29 4.28 2.68
C ALA A 50 -5.24 3.65 3.70
N ALA A 51 -5.49 2.34 3.59
CA ALA A 51 -6.42 1.63 4.46
C ALA A 51 -6.03 1.75 5.95
N SER A 52 -7.04 1.84 6.82
CA SER A 52 -6.81 1.89 8.27
C SER A 52 -6.27 0.58 8.83
N GLY A 53 -6.55 -0.56 8.19
CA GLY A 53 -6.04 -1.86 8.63
C GLY A 53 -4.63 -2.16 8.10
N MET A 54 -3.75 -2.62 8.97
CA MET A 54 -2.45 -3.21 8.62
C MET A 54 -2.08 -4.23 9.69
N ARG A 55 -1.98 -5.52 9.34
CA ARG A 55 -1.54 -6.57 10.27
C ARG A 55 -0.02 -6.69 10.21
N GLN A 56 0.62 -7.04 11.33
CA GLN A 56 2.08 -7.21 11.39
C GLN A 56 2.59 -8.22 10.36
N SER A 57 1.90 -9.35 10.16
CA SER A 57 2.27 -10.36 9.16
C SER A 57 2.15 -9.86 7.71
N GLU A 58 1.12 -9.06 7.41
CA GLU A 58 0.95 -8.44 6.08
C GLU A 58 2.06 -7.44 5.80
N TYR A 59 2.41 -6.63 6.80
CA TYR A 59 3.48 -5.66 6.71
C TYR A 59 4.85 -6.34 6.52
N ARG A 60 5.16 -7.35 7.34
CA ARG A 60 6.39 -8.18 7.21
C ARG A 60 6.52 -8.76 5.80
N TRP A 61 5.48 -9.40 5.29
CA TRP A 61 5.50 -9.97 3.94
C TRP A 61 5.69 -8.89 2.86
N ALA A 62 5.02 -7.75 2.99
CA ALA A 62 5.14 -6.67 2.01
C ALA A 62 6.53 -6.04 2.00
N VAL A 63 7.14 -5.79 3.16
CA VAL A 63 8.53 -5.28 3.24
C VAL A 63 9.52 -6.25 2.59
N HIS A 64 9.35 -7.56 2.79
CA HIS A 64 10.16 -8.55 2.10
C HIS A 64 10.05 -8.43 0.58
N LYS A 65 8.82 -8.33 0.04
CA LYS A 65 8.58 -8.17 -1.41
C LYS A 65 9.09 -6.85 -1.96
N LEU A 66 9.03 -5.77 -1.19
CA LEU A 66 9.58 -4.47 -1.58
C LEU A 66 11.11 -4.54 -1.67
N ALA A 67 11.76 -5.22 -0.73
CA ALA A 67 13.21 -5.39 -0.74
C ALA A 67 13.72 -6.19 -1.94
N GLU A 68 12.97 -7.19 -2.43
CA GLU A 68 13.34 -7.95 -3.63
C GLU A 68 13.45 -7.09 -4.91
N VAL A 69 12.79 -5.94 -4.93
CA VAL A 69 12.84 -4.97 -6.04
C VAL A 69 13.61 -3.70 -5.67
N GLY A 70 14.42 -3.77 -4.61
CA GLY A 70 15.30 -2.67 -4.19
C GLY A 70 14.58 -1.53 -3.46
N VAL A 71 13.33 -1.71 -3.04
CA VAL A 71 12.55 -0.68 -2.33
C VAL A 71 12.56 -0.92 -0.83
N THR A 72 12.99 0.09 -0.07
CA THR A 72 12.98 0.06 1.39
C THR A 72 11.76 0.84 1.90
N ALA A 73 10.83 0.15 2.55
CA ALA A 73 9.64 0.78 3.14
C ALA A 73 9.97 1.52 4.45
N PRO A 74 9.27 2.63 4.77
CA PRO A 74 9.31 3.24 6.10
C PRO A 74 8.81 2.28 7.16
N ALA A 75 9.25 2.46 8.41
CA ALA A 75 8.73 1.74 9.57
C ALA A 75 7.18 1.82 9.64
N PRO A 76 6.51 0.78 10.19
CA PRO A 76 5.05 0.68 10.13
C PRO A 76 4.32 1.79 10.89
N ASP A 77 4.93 2.42 11.88
CA ASP A 77 4.41 3.56 12.63
C ASP A 77 4.58 4.90 11.91
N ALA A 78 5.48 4.98 10.91
CA ALA A 78 5.62 6.13 10.02
C ALA A 78 4.61 6.12 8.85
N LEU A 79 3.89 5.00 8.65
CA LEU A 79 2.94 4.87 7.55
C LEU A 79 1.56 5.45 7.91
N VAL A 80 1.18 6.50 7.18
CA VAL A 80 -0.15 7.10 7.24
C VAL A 80 -1.23 6.07 6.91
N ARG A 81 -2.31 6.07 7.69
CA ARG A 81 -3.45 5.15 7.54
C ARG A 81 -4.77 5.89 7.80
N GLY A 82 -5.85 5.46 7.13
CA GLY A 82 -7.18 6.08 7.23
C GLY A 82 -7.28 7.45 6.54
N ALA A 83 -6.56 7.63 5.44
CA ALA A 83 -6.49 8.92 4.74
C ALA A 83 -6.28 8.75 3.24
N ILE A 84 -6.73 9.75 2.46
CA ILE A 84 -6.25 9.98 1.10
C ILE A 84 -4.81 10.49 1.19
N ILE A 85 -3.90 9.88 0.46
CA ILE A 85 -2.46 10.20 0.51
C ILE A 85 -1.91 10.72 -0.83
N GLY A 86 -2.71 10.68 -1.89
CA GLY A 86 -2.32 11.18 -3.20
C GLY A 86 -3.29 10.76 -4.28
N THR A 87 -2.91 11.01 -5.53
CA THR A 87 -3.68 10.63 -6.72
C THR A 87 -2.81 9.85 -7.70
N VAL A 88 -3.45 9.06 -8.56
CA VAL A 88 -2.83 8.36 -9.69
C VAL A 88 -3.78 8.35 -10.88
N ASP A 89 -3.23 8.27 -12.08
CA ASP A 89 -3.97 7.92 -13.28
C ASP A 89 -4.03 6.39 -13.41
N VAL A 90 -5.23 5.82 -13.46
CA VAL A 90 -5.41 4.44 -13.89
C VAL A 90 -5.56 4.46 -15.40
N VAL A 91 -4.57 3.92 -16.12
CA VAL A 91 -4.48 4.04 -17.58
C VAL A 91 -4.91 2.77 -18.31
N ASP A 92 -4.79 1.61 -17.67
CA ASP A 92 -5.19 0.33 -18.25
C ASP A 92 -5.59 -0.70 -17.17
N ILE A 93 -6.29 -1.75 -17.60
CA ILE A 93 -6.62 -2.92 -16.79
C ILE A 93 -6.13 -4.16 -17.52
N VAL A 94 -5.06 -4.76 -17.00
CA VAL A 94 -4.33 -5.84 -17.67
C VAL A 94 -4.52 -7.19 -16.98
N THR A 95 -4.40 -8.27 -17.75
CA THR A 95 -4.34 -9.66 -17.25
C THR A 95 -2.92 -10.25 -17.32
N GLU A 96 -1.99 -9.52 -17.91
CA GLU A 96 -0.57 -9.86 -18.04
C GLU A 96 0.27 -8.59 -18.03
N SER A 97 1.49 -8.65 -17.48
CA SER A 97 2.44 -7.54 -17.47
C SER A 97 3.83 -8.04 -17.07
N ASP A 98 4.87 -7.46 -17.67
CA ASP A 98 6.27 -7.69 -17.31
C ASP A 98 6.72 -6.88 -16.07
N SER A 99 5.87 -5.99 -15.56
CA SER A 99 6.19 -5.23 -14.35
C SER A 99 6.40 -6.17 -13.16
N PRO A 100 7.46 -5.97 -12.35
CA PRO A 100 7.72 -6.79 -11.16
C PRO A 100 6.62 -6.63 -10.09
N TRP A 101 5.75 -5.62 -10.26
CA TRP A 101 4.62 -5.36 -9.37
C TRP A 101 3.37 -6.16 -9.73
N PHE A 102 3.36 -6.87 -10.86
CA PHE A 102 2.28 -7.79 -11.25
C PHE A 102 2.45 -9.16 -10.59
N GLY A 103 1.41 -9.66 -9.94
CA GLY A 103 1.47 -10.92 -9.18
C GLY A 103 0.11 -11.54 -8.89
N GLY A 104 -0.87 -11.25 -9.74
CA GLY A 104 -2.27 -11.65 -9.60
C GLY A 104 -2.95 -11.88 -10.95
N PRO A 105 -4.25 -12.20 -10.95
CA PRO A 105 -4.99 -12.50 -12.18
C PRO A 105 -5.31 -11.25 -13.02
N CYS A 106 -5.35 -10.06 -12.40
CA CYS A 106 -5.53 -8.77 -13.07
C CYS A 106 -4.77 -7.67 -12.31
N GLY A 107 -4.45 -6.58 -13.02
CA GLY A 107 -3.80 -5.40 -12.46
C GLY A 107 -4.38 -4.11 -13.04
N LEU A 108 -4.55 -3.09 -12.20
CA LEU A 108 -4.76 -1.71 -12.65
C LEU A 108 -3.38 -1.10 -12.89
N VAL A 109 -3.10 -0.62 -14.10
CA VAL A 109 -1.86 0.09 -14.44
C VAL A 109 -1.97 1.54 -13.96
N LEU A 110 -1.00 1.98 -13.18
CA LEU A 110 -0.98 3.25 -12.47
C LEU A 110 0.15 4.14 -12.99
N GLU A 111 -0.18 5.38 -13.32
CA GLU A 111 0.75 6.41 -13.75
C GLU A 111 0.58 7.71 -12.96
N ASN A 112 1.54 8.61 -13.10
CA ASN A 112 1.52 9.97 -12.53
C ASN A 112 1.13 10.03 -11.04
N PRO A 113 1.83 9.31 -10.14
CA PRO A 113 1.57 9.42 -8.72
C PRO A 113 1.89 10.83 -8.22
N GLU A 114 0.88 11.47 -7.62
CA GLU A 114 1.00 12.80 -7.02
C GLU A 114 0.62 12.70 -5.55
N ALA A 115 1.62 12.63 -4.68
CA ALA A 115 1.43 12.60 -3.23
C ALA A 115 0.91 13.96 -2.74
N ILE A 116 0.05 13.93 -1.71
CA ILE A 116 -0.53 15.14 -1.09
C ILE A 116 -0.41 15.08 0.43
N GLU A 117 -0.68 16.21 1.08
CA GLU A 117 -0.88 16.23 2.53
C GLU A 117 -2.09 15.33 2.89
N PRO A 118 -1.93 14.35 3.79
CA PRO A 118 -2.98 13.39 4.06
C PRO A 118 -4.33 14.00 4.44
N VAL A 119 -5.39 13.54 3.79
CA VAL A 119 -6.77 13.94 4.09
C VAL A 119 -7.49 12.78 4.78
N PRO A 120 -7.88 12.90 6.06
CA PRO A 120 -8.62 11.85 6.75
C PRO A 120 -9.89 11.47 5.99
N ALA A 121 -10.07 10.18 5.73
CA ALA A 121 -11.22 9.67 5.00
C ALA A 121 -11.53 8.22 5.44
N LYS A 122 -12.78 7.80 5.26
CA LYS A 122 -13.19 6.41 5.47
C LYS A 122 -13.01 5.61 4.19
N GLY A 123 -12.25 4.52 4.25
CA GLY A 123 -12.06 3.61 3.12
C GLY A 123 -13.26 2.69 2.88
N THR A 124 -13.51 2.34 1.62
CA THR A 124 -14.53 1.37 1.20
C THR A 124 -13.96 0.42 0.14
N LEU A 125 -14.59 -0.75 -0.06
CA LEU A 125 -14.24 -1.67 -1.14
C LEU A 125 -14.66 -1.10 -2.51
N GLY A 126 -13.85 -1.36 -3.54
CA GLY A 126 -14.10 -0.84 -4.89
C GLY A 126 -13.63 0.61 -5.07
N TYR A 127 -13.98 1.21 -6.20
CA TYR A 127 -14.01 2.67 -6.30
C TYR A 127 -15.18 3.20 -5.49
N PHE A 128 -14.89 4.20 -4.66
CA PHE A 128 -15.90 4.82 -3.82
C PHE A 128 -15.77 6.35 -3.89
N ALA A 129 -16.92 7.01 -3.82
CA ALA A 129 -16.95 8.45 -3.57
C ALA A 129 -16.44 8.68 -2.15
N TRP A 130 -15.42 9.54 -2.01
CA TRP A 130 -14.81 9.81 -0.73
C TRP A 130 -15.14 11.23 -0.26
N GLU A 131 -15.13 11.39 1.05
CA GLU A 131 -15.36 12.66 1.72
C GLU A 131 -14.35 12.77 2.87
N ARG A 132 -14.01 14.01 3.25
CA ARG A 132 -13.20 14.23 4.45
C ARG A 132 -13.98 13.75 5.67
N ALA A 133 -13.48 12.72 6.34
CA ALA A 133 -14.15 12.13 7.50
C ALA A 133 -13.17 11.35 8.39
N GLY A 134 -13.43 11.40 9.70
CA GLY A 134 -12.63 10.67 10.69
C GLY A 134 -11.27 11.31 10.96
N GLU A 135 -10.35 10.51 11.48
CA GLU A 135 -8.99 10.91 11.86
C GLU A 135 -7.97 9.94 11.26
N ILE A 136 -6.74 10.40 11.10
CA ILE A 136 -5.62 9.52 10.75
C ILE A 136 -5.45 8.47 11.83
N ALA A 137 -5.36 7.20 11.43
CA ALA A 137 -5.31 6.09 12.37
C ALA A 137 -4.01 6.09 13.18
N ARG A 138 -4.13 6.09 14.52
CA ARG A 138 -2.99 6.00 15.43
C ARG A 138 -2.23 4.69 15.25
N ALA A 139 -0.91 4.75 15.41
CA ALA A 139 -0.05 3.57 15.42
C ALA A 139 -0.49 2.56 16.49
N GLN A 140 -0.43 1.27 16.15
CA GLN A 140 -0.71 0.19 17.09
C GLN A 140 0.56 -0.20 17.87
N PRO A 141 0.44 -0.84 19.05
CA PRO A 141 1.62 -1.19 19.87
C PRO A 141 2.73 -1.92 19.11
N TRP A 142 2.37 -2.90 18.26
CA TRP A 142 3.35 -3.64 17.45
C TRP A 142 4.08 -2.77 16.44
N MET A 143 3.46 -1.68 15.97
CA MET A 143 4.08 -0.75 15.02
C MET A 143 5.14 0.09 15.73
N THR A 144 4.81 0.62 16.91
CA THR A 144 5.75 1.41 17.74
C THR A 144 6.87 0.58 18.37
N GLY A 145 6.67 -0.74 18.46
CA GLY A 145 7.67 -1.72 18.90
C GLY A 145 8.56 -2.22 17.77
N TRP A 146 8.31 -1.83 16.52
CA TRP A 146 9.06 -2.30 15.36
C TRP A 146 10.55 -1.97 15.47
N GLY A 147 11.41 -2.97 15.29
CA GLY A 147 12.87 -2.80 15.36
C GLY A 147 13.45 -2.69 16.77
N ARG A 148 12.64 -2.75 17.83
CA ARG A 148 13.16 -2.85 19.21
C ARG A 148 13.72 -4.26 19.43
N ALA A 149 14.94 -4.35 19.97
CA ALA A 149 15.56 -5.62 20.33
C ALA A 149 14.71 -6.34 21.39
N GLY A 150 13.95 -7.36 20.98
CA GLY A 150 13.14 -8.15 21.91
C GLY A 150 12.01 -9.01 21.32
N ASP A 151 11.40 -8.61 20.20
CA ASP A 151 10.23 -9.34 19.64
C ASP A 151 10.60 -10.39 18.56
N ASP A 152 11.86 -10.39 18.15
CA ASP A 152 12.41 -11.34 17.20
C ASP A 152 13.55 -12.07 17.92
N GLY A 153 13.23 -13.07 18.73
CA GLY A 153 14.23 -13.91 19.39
C GLY A 153 15.24 -14.45 18.38
N GLY A 154 16.38 -13.77 18.24
CA GLY A 154 17.64 -14.23 17.63
C GLY A 154 17.93 -13.90 16.16
N THR A 155 17.81 -12.67 15.64
CA THR A 155 18.40 -12.30 14.31
C THR A 155 18.90 -10.86 14.18
N LEU A 156 19.31 -10.23 15.27
CA LEU A 156 19.90 -8.89 15.22
C LEU A 156 21.31 -8.82 15.82
N SER A 157 22.07 -9.92 15.79
CA SER A 157 23.43 -9.94 16.34
C SER A 157 24.46 -10.66 15.47
N LEU A 158 24.42 -10.52 14.14
CA LEU A 158 25.53 -11.04 13.33
C LEU A 158 25.84 -10.36 11.99
N PHE A 159 25.02 -9.43 11.47
CA PHE A 159 25.36 -8.73 10.22
C PHE A 159 24.76 -7.32 10.24
N ASP A 160 25.62 -6.29 10.34
CA ASP A 160 25.22 -4.88 10.54
C ASP A 160 24.67 -4.20 9.26
N ASP A 161 24.67 -4.86 8.10
CA ASP A 161 24.38 -4.23 6.79
C ASP A 161 23.23 -4.88 5.97
N LEU A 162 22.29 -5.62 6.58
CA LEU A 162 21.13 -6.18 5.87
C LEU A 162 19.79 -5.55 6.31
N PRO A 163 18.86 -5.23 5.38
CA PRO A 163 17.48 -4.87 5.74
C PRO A 163 16.83 -5.98 6.59
N PRO A 164 15.88 -5.63 7.49
CA PRO A 164 15.53 -6.42 8.67
C PRO A 164 15.38 -7.92 8.36
N GLY A 165 16.28 -8.69 8.99
CA GLY A 165 16.51 -10.10 8.75
C GLY A 165 15.28 -10.96 8.98
N PHE A 166 14.72 -11.47 7.90
CA PHE A 166 13.78 -12.59 7.96
C PHE A 166 14.56 -13.89 8.16
N LYS A 167 14.41 -14.56 9.32
CA LYS A 167 14.94 -15.93 9.54
C LYS A 167 14.45 -16.92 8.47
N THR A 168 13.23 -16.69 7.99
CA THR A 168 12.54 -17.47 6.96
C THR A 168 11.72 -16.51 6.12
N VAL A 169 11.60 -16.78 4.82
CA VAL A 169 10.74 -16.00 3.92
C VAL A 169 9.31 -15.97 4.51
N PRO A 170 8.73 -14.78 4.77
CA PRO A 170 7.38 -14.70 5.29
C PRO A 170 6.40 -15.38 4.34
N ALA A 171 5.52 -16.23 4.88
CA ALA A 171 4.44 -16.80 4.09
C ALA A 171 3.52 -15.68 3.59
N LYS A 172 3.07 -15.79 2.33
CA LYS A 172 2.04 -14.90 1.79
C LYS A 172 0.80 -15.01 2.70
N PRO A 173 0.31 -13.90 3.28
CA PRO A 173 -0.87 -13.96 4.13
C PRO A 173 -2.05 -14.56 3.36
N PHE A 174 -2.75 -15.52 3.97
CA PHE A 174 -3.97 -16.07 3.40
C PHE A 174 -4.98 -14.93 3.21
N LYS A 175 -5.57 -14.84 2.00
CA LYS A 175 -6.76 -14.02 1.78
C LYS A 175 -7.86 -14.59 2.68
N ARG A 176 -8.25 -13.86 3.72
CA ARG A 176 -9.56 -14.08 4.36
C ARG A 176 -10.63 -13.40 3.54
#